data_AF-A0A7T5UWZ1-F1
#
_entry.id   AF-A0A7T5UWZ1-F1
#
_cell.length_a   1.000
_cell.length_b   1.000
_cell.length_c   1.000
_cell.angle_alpha   90.00
_cell.angle_beta   90.00
_cell.angle_gamma   90.00
#
_symmetry.space_group_name_H-M   'P 1'
#
loop_
_entity.id
_entity.type
_entity.pdbx_description
1 polymer ?
#
loop_
_entity_poly.entity_id
_entity_poly.type
_entity_poly.pdbx_seq_one_letter_code
_entity_poly.pdbx_strand_id
1 'polypeptide(L)'
;MNSYDRNKLTETLGHVLGAISNHKAEQMEQSREAYRTFKAKANSHRTPTQKIADFVTTRSGTFAFLTINVLFFTCWVLVNSGALPIFPIFDPFPFVMLTTIVSLEAIILAIFVLMSQSREADIADLREEVDFQVNVQAEHEITKCLEMLQEIQQHLGIQKPDSELTEMTETLNAEQIEERVKKEVE
;
A
#
# COMPACT_ATOMS: atom_id res chain seq x y z
N MET A 1 25.61 21.55 -40.61
CA MET A 1 25.76 20.51 -39.58
C MET A 1 26.29 19.25 -40.26
N ASN A 2 27.53 18.85 -39.97
CA ASN A 2 28.22 17.77 -40.69
C ASN A 2 27.66 16.39 -40.30
N SER A 3 27.70 15.40 -41.20
CA SER A 3 27.28 14.01 -40.96
C SER A 3 27.99 13.40 -39.75
N TYR A 4 29.22 13.84 -39.48
CA TYR A 4 30.07 13.42 -38.38
C TYR A 4 29.53 13.87 -37.00
N ASP A 5 29.03 15.10 -36.88
CA ASP A 5 28.47 15.62 -35.63
C ASP A 5 27.15 14.94 -35.27
N ARG A 6 26.31 14.61 -36.27
CA ARG A 6 25.05 13.90 -36.03
C ARG A 6 25.28 12.47 -35.51
N ASN A 7 26.25 11.74 -36.08
CA ASN A 7 26.52 10.37 -35.66
C ASN A 7 27.09 10.32 -34.23
N LYS A 8 27.98 11.26 -33.90
CA LYS A 8 28.55 11.39 -32.56
C LYS A 8 27.48 11.77 -31.53
N LEU A 9 26.54 12.65 -31.89
CA LEU A 9 25.40 13.00 -31.04
C LEU A 9 24.44 11.83 -30.83
N THR A 10 24.16 11.00 -31.86
CA THR A 10 23.31 9.82 -31.68
C THR A 10 23.95 8.75 -30.81
N GLU A 11 25.27 8.60 -30.89
CA GLU A 11 26.02 7.64 -30.08
C GLU A 11 26.11 8.09 -28.61
N THR A 12 26.37 9.37 -28.35
CA THR A 12 26.37 9.92 -26.99
C THR A 12 24.98 9.95 -26.38
N LEU A 13 23.94 10.30 -27.14
CA LEU A 13 22.54 10.23 -26.67
C LEU A 13 22.14 8.79 -26.37
N GLY A 14 22.54 7.82 -27.19
CA GLY A 14 22.30 6.40 -26.94
C GLY A 14 22.98 5.91 -25.66
N HIS A 15 24.22 6.34 -25.41
CA HIS A 15 24.96 5.97 -24.20
C HIS A 15 24.37 6.60 -22.93
N VAL A 16 23.93 7.86 -23.00
CA VAL A 16 23.29 8.57 -21.88
C VAL A 16 21.90 8.00 -21.60
N LEU A 17 21.08 7.76 -22.63
CA LEU A 17 19.77 7.12 -22.48
C LEU A 17 19.90 5.69 -21.92
N GLY A 18 20.90 4.94 -22.35
CA GLY A 18 21.22 3.62 -21.81
C GLY A 18 21.62 3.67 -20.34
N ALA A 19 22.50 4.61 -19.97
CA ALA A 19 22.93 4.80 -18.57
C ALA A 19 21.76 5.21 -17.65
N ILE A 20 20.89 6.12 -18.10
CA ILE A 20 19.68 6.54 -17.36
C ILE A 20 18.70 5.37 -17.22
N SER A 21 18.51 4.58 -18.28
CA SER A 21 17.63 3.40 -18.24
C SER A 21 18.12 2.36 -17.24
N ASN A 22 19.42 2.05 -17.24
CA ASN A 22 20.00 1.10 -16.28
C ASN A 22 19.90 1.60 -14.84
N HIS A 23 20.22 2.87 -14.61
CA HIS A 23 20.14 3.46 -13.27
C HIS A 23 18.70 3.45 -12.72
N LYS A 24 17.71 3.76 -13.57
CA LYS A 24 16.30 3.70 -13.19
C LYS A 24 15.84 2.26 -12.88
N ALA A 25 16.34 1.27 -13.63
CA ALA A 25 16.03 -0.14 -13.37
C ALA A 25 16.62 -0.61 -12.04
N GLU A 26 17.89 -0.26 -11.74
CA GLU A 26 18.55 -0.59 -10.47
C GLU A 26 17.85 0.05 -9.28
N GLN A 27 17.46 1.33 -9.39
CA GLN A 27 16.70 2.02 -8.34
C GLN A 27 15.34 1.37 -8.08
N MET A 28 14.59 1.04 -9.14
CA MET A 28 13.30 0.36 -9.00
C MET A 28 13.44 -1.02 -8.35
N GLU A 29 14.50 -1.74 -8.65
CA GLU A 29 14.78 -3.05 -8.06
C GLU A 29 15.13 -2.92 -6.57
N GLN A 30 16.00 -1.98 -6.20
CA GLN A 30 16.33 -1.68 -4.80
C GLN A 30 15.10 -1.27 -3.98
N SER A 31 14.26 -0.36 -4.50
CA SER A 31 13.01 0.03 -3.81
C SER A 31 12.06 -1.16 -3.65
N ARG A 32 11.99 -2.05 -4.65
CA ARG A 32 11.15 -3.24 -4.59
C ARG A 32 11.65 -4.27 -3.57
N GLU A 33 12.96 -4.45 -3.47
CA GLU A 33 13.59 -5.33 -2.48
C GLU A 33 13.45 -4.78 -1.06
N ALA A 34 13.63 -3.46 -0.87
CA ALA A 34 13.39 -2.79 0.40
C ALA A 34 11.92 -2.98 0.84
N TYR A 35 10.97 -2.78 -0.07
CA TYR A 35 9.55 -2.99 0.20
C TYR A 35 9.21 -4.44 0.55
N ARG A 36 9.79 -5.42 -0.16
CA ARG A 36 9.62 -6.84 0.15
C ARG A 36 10.18 -7.21 1.52
N THR A 37 11.35 -6.68 1.86
CA THR A 37 12.03 -6.94 3.13
C THR A 37 11.26 -6.34 4.30
N PHE A 38 10.73 -5.12 4.13
CA PHE A 38 9.85 -4.48 5.10
C PHE A 38 8.57 -5.30 5.32
N LYS A 39 7.90 -5.70 4.24
CA LYS A 39 6.70 -6.55 4.30
C LYS A 39 6.98 -7.92 4.93
N ALA A 40 8.15 -8.50 4.68
CA ALA A 40 8.58 -9.76 5.28
C ALA A 40 8.81 -9.64 6.80
N LYS A 41 9.44 -8.55 7.26
CA LYS A 41 9.61 -8.25 8.69
C LYS A 41 8.29 -7.96 9.40
N ALA A 42 7.38 -7.21 8.77
CA ALA A 42 6.03 -6.99 9.29
C ALA A 42 5.28 -8.33 9.45
N ASN A 43 5.51 -9.28 8.54
CA ASN A 43 4.93 -10.62 8.61
C ASN A 43 5.65 -11.61 9.56
N SER A 44 6.83 -11.30 10.10
CA SER A 44 7.61 -12.27 10.90
C SER A 44 7.12 -12.40 12.35
N HIS A 45 6.34 -11.44 12.84
CA HIS A 45 5.79 -11.43 14.21
C HIS A 45 4.40 -12.08 14.31
N ARG A 46 4.11 -13.07 13.46
CA ARG A 46 2.79 -13.71 13.42
C ARG A 46 2.65 -14.74 14.54
N THR A 47 1.75 -14.47 15.48
CA THR A 47 1.26 -15.49 16.43
C THR A 47 0.52 -16.60 15.66
N PRO A 48 0.48 -17.84 16.18
CA PRO A 48 -0.21 -18.94 15.51
C PRO A 48 -1.71 -18.65 15.27
N THR A 49 -2.35 -17.89 16.16
CA THR A 49 -3.73 -17.40 16.00
C THR A 49 -3.89 -16.43 14.84
N GLN A 50 -2.94 -15.52 14.62
CA GLN A 50 -2.97 -14.60 13.47
C GLN A 50 -2.81 -15.32 12.12
N LYS A 51 -2.04 -16.42 12.07
CA LYS A 51 -1.93 -17.23 10.84
C LYS A 51 -3.26 -17.88 10.45
N ILE A 52 -4.04 -18.32 11.44
CA ILE A 52 -5.37 -18.90 11.21
C ILE A 52 -6.35 -17.81 10.76
N ALA A 53 -6.36 -16.65 11.42
CA ALA A 53 -7.21 -15.52 11.04
C ALA A 53 -6.95 -15.06 9.59
N ASP A 54 -5.69 -15.01 9.17
CA ASP A 54 -5.31 -14.69 7.78
C ASP A 54 -5.79 -15.74 6.79
N PHE A 55 -5.63 -17.01 7.12
CA PHE A 55 -6.06 -18.10 6.25
C PHE A 55 -7.57 -18.04 6.04
N VAL A 56 -8.33 -17.83 7.12
CA VAL A 56 -9.78 -17.69 7.05
C VAL A 56 -10.16 -16.43 6.28
N THR A 57 -9.58 -15.27 6.57
CA THR A 57 -9.91 -14.01 5.88
C THR A 57 -9.59 -14.08 4.38
N THR A 58 -8.44 -14.63 4.01
CA THR A 58 -8.05 -14.77 2.59
C THR A 58 -9.00 -15.74 1.86
N ARG A 59 -9.45 -16.81 2.52
CA ARG A 59 -10.40 -17.76 1.94
C ARG A 59 -11.82 -17.20 1.88
N SER A 60 -12.27 -16.50 2.92
CA SER A 60 -13.59 -15.89 2.99
C SER A 60 -13.77 -14.74 2.01
N GLY A 61 -12.70 -14.01 1.67
CA GLY A 61 -12.71 -12.99 0.61
C GLY A 61 -12.74 -13.53 -0.82
N THR A 62 -12.70 -14.85 -1.01
CA THR A 62 -12.69 -15.46 -2.36
C THR A 62 -14.11 -15.80 -2.83
N PHE A 63 -14.41 -15.54 -4.11
CA PHE A 63 -15.71 -15.88 -4.73
C PHE A 63 -16.10 -17.36 -4.59
N ALA A 64 -15.10 -18.25 -4.48
CA ALA A 64 -15.29 -19.67 -4.22
C ALA A 64 -15.97 -19.96 -2.87
N PHE A 65 -15.65 -19.20 -1.80
CA PHE A 65 -16.26 -19.38 -0.49
C PHE A 65 -17.74 -18.99 -0.49
N LEU A 66 -18.08 -17.89 -1.17
CA LEU A 66 -19.46 -17.48 -1.41
C LEU A 66 -20.25 -18.57 -2.15
N THR A 67 -19.66 -19.12 -3.22
CA THR A 67 -20.33 -20.14 -4.04
C THR A 67 -20.60 -21.43 -3.24
N ILE A 68 -19.64 -21.87 -2.42
CA ILE A 68 -19.82 -23.04 -1.54
C ILE A 68 -20.95 -22.81 -0.52
N ASN A 69 -21.00 -21.63 0.10
CA ASN A 69 -22.06 -21.29 1.07
C ASN A 69 -23.44 -21.26 0.40
N VAL A 70 -23.57 -20.60 -0.75
CA VAL A 70 -24.83 -20.55 -1.50
C VAL A 70 -25.29 -21.95 -1.90
N LEU A 71 -24.37 -22.80 -2.35
CA LEU A 71 -24.68 -24.19 -2.71
C LEU A 71 -25.07 -25.02 -1.49
N PHE A 72 -24.39 -24.83 -0.36
CA PHE A 72 -24.74 -25.45 0.92
C PHE A 72 -26.15 -25.06 1.37
N PHE A 73 -26.49 -23.76 1.37
CA PHE A 73 -27.84 -23.29 1.73
C PHE A 73 -28.90 -23.82 0.77
N THR A 74 -28.63 -23.78 -0.54
CA THR A 74 -29.56 -24.30 -1.55
C THR A 74 -29.79 -25.79 -1.34
N CYS A 75 -28.74 -26.57 -1.10
CA CYS A 75 -28.82 -28.00 -0.82
C CYS A 75 -29.62 -28.28 0.47
N TRP A 76 -29.34 -27.53 1.55
CA TRP A 76 -30.04 -27.69 2.83
C TRP A 76 -31.53 -27.42 2.71
N VAL A 77 -31.91 -26.34 2.01
CA VAL A 77 -33.32 -26.00 1.76
C VAL A 77 -34.00 -27.05 0.90
N LEU A 78 -33.34 -27.57 -0.14
CA LEU A 78 -33.91 -28.63 -0.99
C LEU A 78 -34.13 -29.94 -0.24
N VAL A 79 -33.19 -30.33 0.64
CA VAL A 79 -33.34 -31.54 1.48
C VAL A 79 -34.46 -31.36 2.52
N ASN A 80 -34.53 -30.20 3.18
CA ASN A 80 -35.50 -29.98 4.27
C ASN A 80 -36.88 -29.48 3.80
N SER A 81 -37.03 -29.03 2.55
CA SER A 81 -38.33 -28.67 1.95
C SER A 81 -39.18 -29.87 1.52
N GLY A 82 -38.66 -31.10 1.66
CA GLY A 82 -39.37 -32.32 1.26
C GLY A 82 -39.39 -32.56 -0.26
N ALA A 83 -38.61 -31.79 -1.04
CA ALA A 83 -38.46 -31.99 -2.49
C ALA A 83 -37.76 -33.32 -2.83
N LEU A 84 -37.01 -33.89 -1.89
CA LEU A 84 -36.37 -35.20 -1.99
C LEU A 84 -37.03 -36.16 -0.99
N PRO A 85 -37.82 -37.16 -1.43
CA PRO A 85 -38.54 -38.11 -0.56
C PRO A 85 -37.61 -39.15 0.11
N ILE A 86 -36.30 -38.89 0.14
CA ILE A 86 -35.25 -39.83 0.55
C ILE A 86 -34.83 -39.60 2.02
N PHE A 87 -35.04 -38.39 2.56
CA PHE A 87 -34.58 -38.03 3.91
C PHE A 87 -35.74 -37.52 4.79
N PRO A 88 -35.75 -37.84 6.10
CA PRO A 88 -36.69 -37.24 7.05
C PRO A 88 -36.42 -35.74 7.19
N ILE A 89 -37.48 -34.94 7.29
CA ILE A 89 -37.40 -33.49 7.50
C ILE A 89 -36.76 -33.24 8.88
N PHE A 90 -35.51 -32.75 8.90
CA PHE A 90 -34.74 -32.55 10.12
C PHE A 90 -34.85 -31.12 10.65
N ASP A 91 -34.94 -30.14 9.75
CA ASP A 91 -35.04 -28.71 10.05
C ASP A 91 -36.26 -28.11 9.33
N PRO A 92 -37.48 -28.24 9.89
CA PRO A 92 -38.69 -27.69 9.28
C PRO A 92 -38.64 -26.15 9.25
N PHE A 93 -39.36 -25.55 8.30
CA PHE A 93 -39.53 -24.09 8.23
C PHE A 93 -40.00 -23.58 9.61
N PRO A 94 -39.28 -22.65 10.26
CA PRO A 94 -38.42 -21.59 9.70
C PRO A 94 -36.89 -21.85 9.68
N PHE A 95 -36.41 -23.11 9.66
CA PHE A 95 -34.98 -23.47 9.61
C PHE A 95 -34.14 -22.92 10.78
N VAL A 96 -34.56 -23.21 12.01
CA VAL A 96 -33.91 -22.67 13.22
C VAL A 96 -32.47 -23.16 13.34
N MET A 97 -32.19 -24.43 13.05
CA MET A 97 -30.83 -24.97 13.18
C MET A 97 -29.87 -24.33 12.19
N LEU A 98 -30.27 -24.20 10.92
CA LEU A 98 -29.46 -23.50 9.91
C LEU A 98 -29.20 -22.06 10.35
N THR A 99 -30.23 -21.33 10.77
CA THR A 99 -30.10 -19.92 11.15
C THR A 99 -29.17 -19.74 12.35
N THR A 100 -29.23 -20.62 13.34
CA THR A 100 -28.32 -20.57 14.50
C THR A 100 -26.87 -20.84 14.10
N ILE A 101 -26.61 -21.85 13.26
CA ILE A 101 -25.24 -22.18 12.82
C ILE A 101 -24.67 -21.03 11.97
N VAL A 102 -25.44 -20.51 11.02
CA VAL A 102 -25.02 -19.43 10.12
C VAL A 102 -24.78 -18.12 10.87
N SER A 103 -25.63 -17.78 11.84
CA SER A 103 -25.41 -16.56 12.64
C SER A 103 -24.13 -16.65 13.47
N LEU A 104 -23.82 -17.81 14.06
CA LEU A 104 -22.56 -18.02 14.76
C LEU A 104 -21.36 -17.96 13.81
N GLU A 105 -21.46 -18.60 12.65
CA GLU A 105 -20.42 -18.56 11.60
C GLU A 105 -20.15 -17.11 11.15
N ALA A 106 -21.20 -16.33 10.92
CA ALA A 106 -21.08 -14.94 10.51
C ALA A 106 -20.38 -14.05 11.55
N ILE A 107 -20.66 -14.24 12.86
CA ILE A 107 -19.97 -13.51 13.93
C ILE A 107 -18.48 -13.84 13.95
N ILE A 108 -18.13 -15.13 13.84
CA ILE A 108 -16.73 -15.58 13.82
C ILE A 108 -15.99 -14.98 12.61
N LEU A 109 -16.62 -15.01 11.43
CA LEU A 109 -16.06 -14.42 10.21
C LEU A 109 -15.86 -12.90 10.36
N ALA A 110 -16.84 -12.19 10.92
CA ALA A 110 -16.75 -10.75 11.15
C ALA A 110 -15.58 -10.40 12.08
N ILE A 111 -15.36 -11.17 13.15
CA ILE A 111 -14.21 -10.98 14.05
C ILE A 111 -12.90 -11.19 13.31
N PHE A 112 -12.78 -12.23 12.48
CA PHE A 112 -11.57 -12.45 11.69
C PHE A 112 -11.31 -11.33 10.69
N VAL A 113 -12.36 -10.82 10.03
CA VAL A 113 -12.26 -9.67 9.14
C VAL A 113 -11.78 -8.43 9.91
N LEU A 114 -12.36 -8.14 11.08
CA LEU A 114 -11.93 -7.01 11.93
C LEU A 114 -10.49 -7.15 12.39
N MET A 115 -10.06 -8.36 12.79
CA MET A 115 -8.66 -8.61 13.13
C MET A 115 -7.72 -8.37 11.96
N SER A 116 -8.10 -8.80 10.75
CA SER A 116 -7.31 -8.52 9.55
C SER A 116 -7.28 -7.03 9.24
N GLN A 117 -8.40 -6.32 9.38
CA GLN A 117 -8.49 -4.88 9.14
C GLN A 117 -7.63 -4.09 10.14
N SER A 118 -7.71 -4.41 11.43
CA SER A 118 -6.86 -3.78 12.46
C SER A 118 -5.38 -3.93 12.13
N ARG A 119 -4.95 -5.10 11.67
CA ARG A 119 -3.55 -5.31 11.29
C ARG A 119 -3.16 -4.51 10.04
N GLU A 120 -4.00 -4.51 9.01
CA GLU A 120 -3.70 -3.72 7.81
C GLU A 120 -3.67 -2.22 8.14
N ALA A 121 -4.47 -1.75 9.11
CA ALA A 121 -4.39 -0.39 9.64
C ALA A 121 -3.05 -0.12 10.34
N ASP A 122 -2.61 -0.99 11.26
CA ASP A 122 -1.30 -0.84 11.94
C ASP A 122 -0.14 -0.78 10.93
N ILE A 123 -0.21 -1.59 9.86
CA ILE A 123 0.80 -1.58 8.79
C ILE A 123 0.72 -0.30 7.94
N ALA A 124 -0.50 0.20 7.68
CA ALA A 124 -0.71 1.44 6.96
C ALA A 124 -0.15 2.64 7.75
N ASP A 125 -0.41 2.71 9.05
CA ASP A 125 0.11 3.76 9.94
C ASP A 125 1.64 3.77 9.97
N LEU A 126 2.28 2.60 10.14
CA LEU A 126 3.74 2.48 10.10
C LEU A 126 4.32 2.90 8.74
N ARG A 127 3.62 2.57 7.65
CA ARG A 127 4.04 2.98 6.31
C ARG A 127 3.94 4.50 6.15
N GLU A 128 2.85 5.10 6.63
CA GLU A 128 2.65 6.55 6.60
C GLU A 128 3.73 7.28 7.39
N GLU A 129 4.08 6.78 8.59
CA GLU A 129 5.17 7.34 9.39
C GLU A 129 6.53 7.29 8.66
N VAL A 130 6.85 6.15 8.03
CA VAL A 130 8.09 6.00 7.26
C VAL A 130 8.09 6.90 6.02
N ASP A 131 6.98 6.94 5.27
CA ASP A 131 6.86 7.78 4.08
C ASP A 131 6.98 9.27 4.45
N PHE A 132 6.42 9.69 5.58
CA PHE A 132 6.58 11.04 6.13
C PHE A 132 8.05 11.36 6.46
N GLN A 133 8.74 10.47 7.19
CA GLN A 133 10.15 10.67 7.54
C GLN A 133 11.05 10.78 6.30
N VAL A 134 10.83 9.92 5.31
CA VAL A 134 11.57 9.97 4.03
C VAL A 134 11.32 11.28 3.31
N ASN A 135 10.07 11.77 3.31
CA ASN A 135 9.73 13.03 2.65
C ASN A 135 10.38 14.23 3.34
N VAL A 136 10.37 14.29 4.67
CA VAL A 136 11.07 15.34 5.45
C VAL A 136 12.59 15.29 5.21
N GLN A 137 13.17 14.10 5.15
CA GLN A 137 14.60 13.94 4.84
C GLN A 137 14.92 14.42 3.42
N ALA A 138 14.11 14.03 2.43
CA ALA A 138 14.28 14.45 1.05
C ALA A 138 14.17 15.97 0.90
N GLU A 139 13.24 16.60 1.62
CA GLU A 139 13.13 18.05 1.67
C GLU A 139 14.44 18.68 2.17
N HIS A 140 14.99 18.21 3.29
CA HIS A 140 16.25 18.72 3.82
C HIS A 140 17.41 18.57 2.84
N GLU A 141 17.51 17.42 2.17
CA GLU A 141 18.54 17.17 1.15
C GLU A 141 18.38 18.08 -0.08
N ILE A 142 17.15 18.32 -0.52
CA ILE A 142 16.85 19.26 -1.61
C ILE A 142 17.22 20.68 -1.21
N THR A 143 16.81 21.15 -0.03
CA THR A 143 17.16 22.47 0.49
C THR A 143 18.67 22.64 0.55
N LYS A 144 19.41 21.64 1.06
CA LYS A 144 20.88 21.66 1.08
C LYS A 144 21.48 21.72 -0.32
N CYS A 145 20.93 20.98 -1.29
CA CYS A 145 21.36 21.09 -2.68
C CYS A 145 21.11 22.49 -3.27
N LEU A 146 19.97 23.11 -2.95
CA LEU A 146 19.66 24.49 -3.38
C LEU A 146 20.62 25.51 -2.75
N GLU A 147 20.92 25.39 -1.46
CA GLU A 147 21.91 26.22 -0.76
C GLU A 147 23.29 26.11 -1.44
N MET A 148 23.76 24.89 -1.70
CA MET A 148 25.04 24.66 -2.40
C MET A 148 25.04 25.26 -3.81
N LEU A 149 23.93 25.16 -4.53
CA LEU A 149 23.79 25.78 -5.85
C LEU A 149 23.83 27.32 -5.76
N GLN A 150 23.22 27.92 -4.74
CA GLN A 150 23.31 29.36 -4.49
C GLN A 150 24.75 29.79 -4.18
N GLU A 151 25.48 29.04 -3.35
CA GLU A 151 26.89 29.32 -3.05
C GLU A 151 27.75 29.30 -4.33
N ILE A 152 27.52 28.33 -5.22
CA ILE A 152 28.21 28.23 -6.51
C ILE A 152 27.84 29.41 -7.42
N GLN A 153 26.56 29.77 -7.51
CA GLN A 153 26.10 30.93 -8.30
C GLN A 153 26.74 32.24 -7.82
N GLN A 154 26.82 32.43 -6.50
CA GLN A 154 27.50 33.58 -5.89
C GLN A 154 28.98 33.60 -6.23
N HIS A 155 29.67 32.46 -6.14
CA HIS A 155 31.09 32.36 -6.49
C HIS A 155 31.37 32.65 -7.98
N LEU A 156 30.44 32.28 -8.87
CA LEU A 156 30.51 32.56 -10.31
C LEU A 156 30.04 33.99 -10.69
N GLY A 157 29.59 34.79 -9.72
CA GLY A 157 29.10 36.16 -9.95
C GLY A 157 27.75 36.22 -10.68
N ILE A 158 27.00 35.11 -10.71
CA ILE A 158 25.67 35.05 -11.33
C ILE A 158 24.66 35.52 -10.28
N GLN A 159 24.38 36.82 -10.28
CA GLN A 159 23.36 37.41 -9.41
C GLN A 159 22.05 37.51 -10.17
N LYS A 160 21.20 36.49 -10.02
CA LYS A 160 19.80 36.56 -10.44
C LYS A 160 18.94 36.44 -9.18
N PRO A 161 18.27 37.52 -8.74
CA PRO A 161 17.32 37.42 -7.64
C PRO A 161 16.19 36.49 -8.07
N ASP A 162 16.06 35.37 -7.37
CA ASP A 162 15.02 34.39 -7.58
C ASP A 162 14.23 34.25 -6.27
N SER A 163 13.04 34.87 -6.26
CA SER A 163 12.15 34.87 -5.10
C SER A 163 11.65 33.46 -4.80
N GLU A 164 11.48 32.61 -5.82
CA GLU A 164 10.98 31.24 -5.69
C GLU A 164 12.03 30.35 -5.03
N LEU A 165 13.31 30.47 -5.43
CA LEU A 165 14.42 29.77 -4.76
C LEU A 165 14.59 30.17 -3.29
N THR A 166 14.32 31.44 -2.96
CA THR A 166 14.40 31.92 -1.57
C THR A 166 13.32 31.27 -0.72
N GLU A 167 12.08 31.21 -1.22
CA GLU A 167 10.97 30.49 -0.60
C GLU A 167 11.25 28.98 -0.46
N MET A 168 11.84 28.34 -1.48
CA MET A 168 12.16 26.90 -1.45
C MET A 168 13.33 26.55 -0.50
N THR A 169 14.14 27.53 -0.10
CA THR A 169 15.24 27.34 0.85
C THR A 169 14.78 27.58 2.29
N GLU A 170 13.61 28.20 2.50
CA GLU A 170 12.98 28.25 3.82
C GLU A 170 12.59 26.84 4.22
N THR A 171 13.29 26.28 5.21
CA THR A 171 13.01 24.95 5.74
C THR A 171 11.59 24.90 6.31
N LEU A 172 10.79 23.89 5.94
CA LEU A 172 9.54 23.64 6.65
C LEU A 172 9.86 23.24 8.09
N ASN A 173 9.64 24.16 9.03
CA ASN A 173 9.77 23.84 10.45
C ASN A 173 8.59 22.95 10.88
N ALA A 174 8.83 22.04 11.83
CA ALA A 174 7.78 21.15 12.36
C ALA A 174 6.52 21.89 12.85
N GLU A 175 6.67 23.12 13.37
CA GLU A 175 5.55 24.00 13.73
C GLU A 175 4.70 24.44 12.52
N GLN A 176 5.30 24.68 11.36
CA GLN A 176 4.57 25.05 10.14
C GLN A 176 3.79 23.87 9.56
N ILE A 177 4.32 22.65 9.70
CA ILE A 177 3.61 21.42 9.33
C ILE A 177 2.39 21.24 10.24
N GLU A 178 2.54 21.41 11.56
CA GLU A 178 1.43 21.33 12.52
C GLU A 178 0.35 22.39 12.25
N GLU A 179 0.76 23.63 11.95
CA GLU A 179 -0.18 24.72 11.65
C GLU A 179 -0.94 24.51 10.33
N ARG A 180 -0.28 23.95 9.30
CA ARG A 180 -0.94 23.57 8.03
C ARG A 180 -1.92 22.42 8.22
N VAL A 181 -1.55 21.38 8.97
CA VAL A 181 -2.45 20.26 9.27
C VAL A 181 -3.67 20.74 10.07
N LYS A 182 -3.48 21.61 11.07
CA LYS A 182 -4.60 22.21 11.83
C LYS A 182 -5.57 22.98 10.93
N LYS A 183 -5.07 23.75 9.97
CA LYS A 183 -5.91 24.52 9.02
C LYS A 183 -6.71 23.67 8.05
N GLU A 184 -6.26 22.45 7.72
CA GLU A 184 -7.00 21.56 6.81
C GLU A 184 -8.02 20.68 7.54
N VAL A 185 -7.91 20.52 8.86
CA VAL A 185 -8.82 19.71 9.68
C VAL A 185 -9.98 20.54 10.28
N GLU A 186 -9.83 21.87 10.37
CA GLU A 186 -10.91 22.82 10.72
C GLU A 186 -11.82 23.18 9.53
#